data_AF-A0A840IEX1-F1
#
_entry.id   AF-A0A840IEX1-F1
#
_cell.length_a   1.000
_cell.length_b   1.000
_cell.length_c   1.000
_cell.angle_alpha   90.00
_cell.angle_beta   90.00
_cell.angle_gamma   90.00
#
_symmetry.space_group_name_H-M   'P 1'
#
loop_
_entity.id
_entity.type
_entity.pdbx_description
1 polymer ?
#
loop_
_entity_poly.entity_id
_entity_poly.type
_entity_poly.pdbx_seq_one_letter_code
_entity_poly.pdbx_strand_id
1 'polypeptide(L)'
;MTATRPRGSEREALYVRIPTDRARDLDRASFELKLSKQDLVSALLERYVDPSSAASLESLRALHGPLDADGNRITIEPAPQGLTLGRHDFRPDPVADVLTLADAAELLQVEETSVASLAERGELPGRKIGEEWRFTRQAILDWLSAGNG
;
A
#
# COMPACT_ATOMS: atom_id res chain seq x y z
N MET A 1 29.84 -21.57 -45.37
CA MET A 1 30.10 -21.20 -43.97
C MET A 1 29.21 -20.01 -43.64
N THR A 2 28.04 -20.26 -43.08
CA THR A 2 27.05 -19.22 -42.78
C THR A 2 27.29 -18.79 -41.33
N ALA A 3 27.85 -17.60 -41.14
CA ALA A 3 28.05 -17.04 -39.81
C ALA A 3 26.68 -16.58 -39.27
N THR A 4 26.09 -17.38 -38.38
CA THR A 4 24.98 -16.94 -37.52
C THR A 4 25.49 -15.79 -36.66
N ARG A 5 25.08 -14.57 -37.02
CA ARG A 5 25.28 -13.38 -36.18
C ARG A 5 24.43 -13.57 -34.91
N PRO A 6 24.97 -13.43 -33.69
CA PRO A 6 24.18 -13.55 -32.47
C PRO A 6 23.06 -12.52 -32.48
N ARG A 7 21.81 -12.93 -32.19
CA ARG A 7 20.65 -12.03 -32.07
C ARG A 7 20.86 -11.10 -30.86
N GLY A 8 21.60 -10.03 -31.05
CA GLY A 8 21.64 -8.91 -30.12
C GLY A 8 20.40 -8.04 -30.31
N SER A 9 19.73 -7.71 -29.21
CA SER A 9 18.98 -6.45 -29.05
C SER A 9 17.79 -6.20 -30.00
N GLU A 10 16.88 -7.17 -30.19
CA GLU A 10 15.53 -6.83 -30.68
C GLU A 10 14.81 -6.07 -29.54
N ARG A 11 14.54 -4.78 -29.73
CA ARG A 11 13.90 -3.89 -28.74
C ARG A 11 12.67 -3.26 -29.39
N GLU A 12 11.52 -3.38 -28.74
CA GLU A 12 10.28 -2.73 -29.15
C GLU A 12 10.04 -1.49 -28.29
N ALA A 13 9.55 -0.40 -28.91
CA ALA A 13 9.31 0.85 -28.20
C ALA A 13 7.98 0.79 -27.43
N LEU A 14 8.03 0.96 -26.11
CA LEU A 14 6.86 1.06 -25.25
C LEU A 14 6.47 2.53 -25.04
N TYR A 15 5.29 2.92 -25.51
CA TYR A 15 4.72 4.25 -25.28
C TYR A 15 3.59 4.17 -24.25
N VAL A 16 3.78 4.81 -23.10
CA VAL A 16 2.78 4.87 -22.02
C VAL A 16 2.61 6.30 -21.52
N ARG A 17 1.37 6.66 -21.13
CA ARG A 17 1.08 7.93 -20.47
C ARG A 17 0.88 7.67 -18.98
N ILE A 18 1.76 8.23 -18.16
CA ILE A 18 1.69 8.16 -16.69
C ILE A 18 1.62 9.57 -16.09
N PRO A 19 1.08 9.75 -14.87
CA PRO A 19 1.09 11.04 -14.20
C PRO A 19 2.51 11.60 -14.06
N THR A 20 2.65 12.92 -14.17
CA THR A 20 3.95 13.61 -14.17
C THR A 20 4.79 13.28 -12.94
N ASP A 21 4.18 13.19 -11.75
CA ASP A 21 4.90 12.87 -10.52
C ASP A 21 5.48 11.45 -10.54
N ARG A 22 4.76 10.48 -11.14
CA ARG A 22 5.25 9.10 -11.28
C ARG A 22 6.37 8.99 -12.31
N ALA A 23 6.35 9.79 -13.37
CA ALA A 23 7.47 9.88 -14.29
C ALA A 23 8.72 10.43 -13.59
N ARG A 24 8.58 11.47 -12.74
CA ARG A 24 9.67 12.03 -11.94
C ARG A 24 10.25 11.02 -10.94
N ASP A 25 9.41 10.23 -10.29
CA ASP A 25 9.86 9.17 -9.39
C ASP A 25 10.71 8.12 -10.14
N LEU A 26 10.29 7.71 -11.34
CA LEU A 26 11.04 6.78 -12.19
C LEU A 26 12.39 7.36 -12.64
N ASP A 27 12.41 8.64 -13.02
CA ASP A 27 13.63 9.39 -13.35
C ASP A 27 14.63 9.39 -12.18
N ARG A 28 14.15 9.73 -10.99
CA ARG A 28 14.97 9.76 -9.78
C ARG A 28 15.51 8.38 -9.42
N ALA A 29 14.66 7.35 -9.45
CA ALA A 29 15.07 5.98 -9.15
C ALA A 29 16.13 5.47 -10.14
N SER A 30 15.96 5.77 -11.44
CA SER A 30 16.96 5.47 -12.47
C SER A 30 18.30 6.14 -12.18
N PHE A 31 18.28 7.41 -11.76
CA PHE A 31 19.50 8.15 -11.38
C PHE A 31 20.20 7.55 -10.16
N GLU A 32 19.47 7.30 -9.07
CA GLU A 32 20.02 6.76 -7.81
C GLU A 32 20.59 5.36 -8.00
N LEU A 33 19.91 4.51 -8.77
CA LEU A 33 20.33 3.15 -9.06
C LEU A 33 21.40 3.06 -10.17
N LYS A 34 21.70 4.17 -10.85
CA LYS A 34 22.60 4.23 -12.02
C LYS A 34 22.23 3.23 -13.12
N LEU A 35 20.93 2.96 -13.27
CA LEU A 35 20.36 2.12 -14.32
C LEU A 35 19.72 2.99 -15.37
N SER A 36 19.72 2.56 -16.64
CA SER A 36 18.90 3.24 -17.64
C SER A 36 17.41 3.02 -17.30
N LYS A 37 16.54 3.95 -17.69
CA LYS A 37 15.09 3.76 -17.54
C LYS A 37 14.62 2.49 -18.23
N GLN A 38 15.22 2.14 -19.36
CA GLN A 38 14.92 0.91 -20.07
C GLN A 38 15.23 -0.31 -19.21
N ASP A 39 16.41 -0.38 -18.61
CA ASP A 39 16.82 -1.53 -17.79
C ASP A 39 15.99 -1.63 -16.51
N LEU A 40 15.70 -0.49 -15.89
CA LEU A 40 14.85 -0.42 -14.71
C LEU A 40 13.42 -0.91 -15.02
N VAL A 41 12.83 -0.46 -16.12
CA VAL A 41 11.50 -0.91 -16.56
C VAL A 41 11.53 -2.39 -16.93
N SER A 42 12.56 -2.86 -17.62
CA SER A 42 12.71 -4.28 -17.98
C SER A 42 12.77 -5.17 -16.73
N ALA A 43 13.57 -4.79 -15.73
CA ALA A 43 13.67 -5.53 -14.47
C ALA A 43 12.36 -5.51 -13.66
N LEU A 44 11.60 -4.40 -13.70
CA LEU A 44 10.28 -4.34 -13.08
C LEU A 44 9.29 -5.27 -13.78
N LEU A 45 9.30 -5.31 -15.12
CA LEU A 45 8.43 -6.20 -15.89
C LEU A 45 8.76 -7.67 -15.60
N GLU A 46 10.04 -8.05 -15.61
CA GLU A 46 10.48 -9.41 -15.27
C GLU A 46 10.05 -9.84 -13.86
N ARG A 47 10.04 -8.90 -12.91
CA ARG A 47 9.69 -9.20 -11.52
C ARG A 47 8.19 -9.31 -11.26
N TYR A 48 7.36 -8.54 -11.97
CA TYR A 48 5.94 -8.38 -11.62
C TYR A 48 4.96 -8.84 -12.70
N VAL A 49 5.41 -9.07 -13.93
CA VAL A 49 4.56 -9.44 -15.05
C VAL A 49 4.92 -10.85 -15.52
N ASP A 50 4.10 -11.82 -15.12
CA ASP A 50 4.09 -13.15 -15.73
C ASP A 50 2.84 -13.29 -16.61
N PRO A 51 2.96 -13.23 -17.95
CA PRO A 51 1.82 -13.31 -18.86
C PRO A 51 1.19 -14.72 -18.92
N SER A 52 1.89 -15.75 -18.43
CA SER A 52 1.42 -17.13 -18.44
C SER A 52 0.72 -17.54 -17.14
N SER A 53 0.88 -16.75 -16.08
CA SER A 53 0.28 -17.00 -14.77
C SER A 53 -1.01 -16.20 -14.59
N ALA A 54 -2.15 -16.89 -14.62
CA ALA A 54 -3.46 -16.28 -14.37
C ALA A 54 -3.54 -15.56 -13.01
N ALA A 55 -2.85 -16.07 -11.98
CA ALA A 55 -2.80 -15.44 -10.66
C ALA A 55 -2.01 -14.12 -10.64
N SER A 56 -0.94 -14.02 -11.45
CA SER A 56 -0.18 -12.77 -11.63
C SER A 56 -1.04 -11.72 -12.31
N LEU A 57 -1.73 -12.10 -13.40
CA LEU A 57 -2.64 -11.21 -14.12
C LEU A 57 -3.81 -10.73 -13.25
N GLU A 58 -4.37 -11.61 -12.42
CA GLU A 58 -5.41 -11.26 -11.45
C GLU A 58 -4.92 -10.23 -10.41
N SER A 59 -3.68 -10.40 -9.93
CA SER A 59 -3.09 -9.45 -8.97
C SER A 59 -2.86 -8.09 -9.61
N LEU A 60 -2.44 -8.04 -10.88
CA LEU A 60 -2.28 -6.80 -11.64
C LEU A 60 -3.62 -6.12 -11.94
N ARG A 61 -4.68 -6.89 -12.22
CA ARG A 61 -6.02 -6.35 -12.43
C ARG A 61 -6.57 -5.69 -11.16
N ALA A 62 -6.29 -6.29 -10.00
CA ALA A 62 -6.72 -5.76 -8.72
C ALA A 62 -6.13 -4.36 -8.42
N LEU A 63 -4.97 -4.02 -9.02
CA LEU A 63 -4.35 -2.70 -8.90
C LEU A 63 -5.02 -1.61 -9.75
N HIS A 64 -5.80 -1.96 -10.77
CA HIS A 64 -6.29 -1.00 -11.78
C HIS A 64 -7.72 -0.47 -11.52
N GLY A 65 -8.37 -0.90 -10.44
CA GLY A 65 -9.79 -0.61 -10.21
C GLY A 65 -10.70 -1.25 -11.26
N PRO A 66 -12.02 -0.99 -11.25
CA PRO A 66 -12.92 -1.53 -12.26
C PRO A 66 -12.52 -1.03 -13.66
N LEU A 67 -12.24 -1.98 -14.54
CA LEU A 67 -12.11 -1.77 -15.97
C LEU A 67 -13.51 -1.74 -16.58
N ASP A 68 -13.70 -0.98 -17.65
CA ASP A 68 -14.93 -1.07 -18.42
C ASP A 68 -14.97 -2.38 -19.23
N ALA A 69 -16.09 -2.66 -19.91
CA ALA A 69 -16.25 -3.87 -20.71
C ALA A 69 -15.21 -4.00 -21.83
N ASP A 70 -14.65 -2.88 -22.29
CA ASP A 70 -13.60 -2.81 -23.32
C ASP A 70 -12.18 -2.86 -22.73
N GLY A 71 -12.04 -3.11 -21.43
CA GLY A 71 -10.74 -3.25 -20.76
C GLY A 71 -10.00 -1.94 -20.54
N ASN A 72 -10.68 -0.81 -20.72
CA ASN A 72 -10.10 0.51 -20.54
C ASN A 72 -10.31 1.01 -19.10
N ARG A 73 -9.39 1.86 -18.63
CA ARG A 73 -9.46 2.39 -17.27
C ARG A 73 -10.67 3.33 -17.12
N ILE A 74 -11.60 3.00 -16.24
CA ILE A 74 -12.64 3.93 -15.82
C ILE A 74 -11.97 5.03 -15.00
N THR A 75 -11.64 6.14 -15.66
CA THR A 75 -11.16 7.34 -14.99
C THR A 75 -12.40 8.07 -14.48
N ILE A 76 -12.71 7.92 -13.20
CA ILE A 76 -13.70 8.78 -12.54
C ILE A 76 -13.08 10.17 -12.46
N GLU A 77 -13.39 11.04 -13.43
CA GLU A 77 -13.13 12.47 -13.29
C GLU A 77 -14.10 13.01 -12.23
N PRO A 78 -13.62 13.50 -11.08
CA PRO A 78 -14.52 14.10 -10.11
C PRO A 78 -15.09 15.37 -10.75
N ALA A 79 -16.40 15.38 -11.02
CA ALA A 79 -17.11 16.58 -11.43
C ALA A 79 -16.87 17.69 -10.40
N PRO A 80 -16.58 18.94 -10.81
CA PRO A 80 -16.31 20.01 -9.88
C PRO A 80 -17.63 20.53 -9.32
N GLN A 81 -18.19 19.86 -8.32
CA GLN A 81 -19.11 20.48 -7.35
C GLN A 81 -19.50 19.52 -6.23
N GLY A 82 -19.01 19.83 -5.02
CA GLY A 82 -19.44 19.24 -3.75
C GLY A 82 -18.41 18.32 -3.10
N LEU A 83 -17.43 18.92 -2.41
CA LEU A 83 -16.58 18.31 -1.37
C LEU A 83 -16.27 16.82 -1.55
N THR A 84 -15.40 16.49 -2.51
CA THR A 84 -14.68 15.22 -2.48
C THR A 84 -13.48 15.39 -1.57
N LEU A 85 -13.60 14.94 -0.33
CA LEU A 85 -12.45 14.81 0.57
C LEU A 85 -11.37 14.00 -0.15
N GLY A 86 -10.17 14.58 -0.20
CA GLY A 86 -9.17 14.28 -1.20
C GLY A 86 -8.86 12.80 -1.39
N ARG A 87 -8.34 12.51 -2.58
CA ARG A 87 -7.34 11.49 -2.83
C ARG A 87 -6.16 11.71 -1.89
N HIS A 88 -6.35 11.44 -0.60
CA HIS A 88 -5.28 10.99 0.24
C HIS A 88 -4.98 9.60 -0.29
N ASP A 89 -3.79 9.41 -0.82
CA ASP A 89 -3.16 8.14 -0.59
C ASP A 89 -3.27 7.88 0.91
N PHE A 90 -4.03 6.86 1.29
CA PHE A 90 -3.77 6.20 2.56
C PHE A 90 -2.42 5.50 2.37
N ARG A 91 -1.33 6.27 2.35
CA ARG A 91 -0.18 5.85 3.12
C ARG A 91 -0.72 5.88 4.55
N PRO A 92 -0.81 4.75 5.27
CA PRO A 92 -0.75 4.90 6.70
C PRO A 92 0.52 5.73 6.93
N ASP A 93 0.35 6.98 7.36
CA ASP A 93 1.27 7.59 8.33
C ASP A 93 1.66 6.44 9.25
N PRO A 94 2.95 6.12 9.48
CA PRO A 94 3.32 4.99 10.32
C PRO A 94 2.57 5.20 11.63
N VAL A 95 1.42 4.51 11.74
CA VAL A 95 0.33 4.91 12.63
C VAL A 95 1.02 4.92 13.96
N ALA A 96 1.05 6.07 14.63
CA ALA A 96 1.70 6.16 15.92
C ALA A 96 1.31 4.90 16.69
N ASP A 97 2.28 4.00 16.91
CA ASP A 97 1.98 2.64 17.40
C ASP A 97 1.30 2.69 18.77
N VAL A 98 1.28 3.89 19.36
CA VAL A 98 0.66 4.30 20.60
C VAL A 98 -0.75 4.85 20.36
N LEU A 99 -1.74 4.10 20.84
CA LEU A 99 -3.16 4.42 20.86
C LEU A 99 -3.55 5.15 22.15
N THR A 100 -4.47 6.11 22.04
CA THR A 100 -5.14 6.69 23.22
C THR A 100 -6.23 5.75 23.74
N LEU A 101 -6.86 6.13 24.85
CA LEU A 101 -8.02 5.40 25.39
C LEU A 101 -9.17 5.30 24.37
N ALA A 102 -9.48 6.41 23.69
CA ALA A 102 -10.52 6.46 22.66
C ALA A 102 -10.17 5.56 21.47
N ASP A 103 -8.92 5.60 20.99
CA ASP A 103 -8.49 4.77 19.87
C ASP A 103 -8.50 3.28 20.22
N ALA A 104 -8.13 2.93 21.46
CA ALA A 104 -8.20 1.55 21.94
C ALA A 104 -9.65 1.06 22.07
N ALA A 105 -10.58 1.92 22.49
CA ALA A 105 -12.00 1.64 22.54
C ALA A 105 -12.59 1.40 21.15
N GLU A 106 -12.22 2.24 20.18
CA GLU A 106 -12.57 2.04 18.77
C GLU A 106 -12.01 0.71 18.24
N LEU A 107 -10.74 0.41 18.51
CA LEU A 107 -10.12 -0.84 18.04
C LEU A 107 -10.80 -2.10 18.61
N LEU A 108 -11.18 -2.05 19.88
CA LEU A 108 -11.83 -3.16 20.59
C LEU A 108 -13.35 -3.20 20.39
N GLN A 109 -13.93 -2.17 19.76
CA GLN A 109 -15.38 -2.00 19.57
C GLN A 109 -16.16 -2.06 20.89
N VAL A 110 -15.63 -1.39 21.93
CA VAL A 110 -16.24 -1.27 23.26
C VAL A 110 -16.25 0.19 23.73
N GLU A 111 -16.92 0.49 24.84
CA GLU A 111 -16.90 1.84 25.41
C GLU A 111 -15.56 2.18 26.08
N GLU A 112 -15.17 3.45 26.02
CA GLU A 112 -13.95 3.99 26.66
C GLU A 112 -13.89 3.69 28.16
N THR A 113 -15.02 3.73 28.86
CA THR A 113 -15.12 3.40 30.30
C THR A 113 -14.76 1.94 30.58
N SER A 114 -15.09 1.04 29.66
CA SER A 114 -14.74 -0.38 29.74
C SER A 114 -13.24 -0.59 29.52
N VAL A 115 -12.66 0.11 28.54
CA VAL A 115 -11.21 0.10 28.29
C VAL A 115 -10.43 0.67 29.49
N ALA A 116 -10.89 1.79 30.05
CA ALA A 116 -10.29 2.40 31.24
C ALA A 116 -10.31 1.41 32.41
N SER A 117 -11.46 0.79 32.67
CA SER A 117 -11.60 -0.21 33.73
C SER A 117 -10.69 -1.42 33.53
N LEU A 118 -10.53 -1.90 32.29
CA LEU A 118 -9.64 -3.01 31.96
C LEU A 118 -8.15 -2.64 32.13
N ALA A 119 -7.78 -1.42 31.74
CA ALA A 119 -6.43 -0.91 31.91
C ALA A 119 -6.08 -0.68 33.39
N GLU A 120 -7.02 -0.15 34.18
CA GLU A 120 -6.86 0.05 35.63
C GLU A 120 -6.77 -1.27 36.40
N ARG A 121 -7.47 -2.31 35.95
CA ARG A 121 -7.36 -3.68 36.48
C ARG A 121 -6.09 -4.40 36.03
N GLY A 122 -5.34 -3.84 35.09
CA GLY A 122 -4.13 -4.43 34.53
C GLY A 122 -4.39 -5.59 33.57
N GLU A 123 -5.62 -5.77 33.09
CA GLU A 123 -5.99 -6.82 32.14
C GLU A 123 -5.70 -6.42 30.69
N LEU A 124 -5.78 -5.13 30.37
CA LEU A 124 -5.40 -4.62 29.05
C LEU A 124 -3.96 -4.07 29.09
N PRO A 125 -3.05 -4.51 28.20
CA PRO A 125 -1.67 -4.05 28.20
C PRO A 125 -1.58 -2.58 27.74
N GLY A 126 -1.40 -1.68 28.71
CA GLY A 126 -1.23 -0.25 28.50
C GLY A 126 -0.31 0.37 29.55
N ARG A 127 0.19 1.57 29.25
CA ARG A 127 0.95 2.39 30.20
C ARG A 127 0.22 3.69 30.49
N LYS A 128 0.09 4.02 31.77
CA LYS A 128 -0.40 5.33 32.20
C LYS A 128 0.78 6.32 32.23
N ILE A 129 0.69 7.39 31.45
CA ILE A 129 1.70 8.45 31.36
C ILE A 129 1.03 9.76 31.79
N GLY A 130 1.34 10.21 33.01
CA GLY A 130 0.60 11.30 33.64
C GLY A 130 -0.84 10.87 33.95
N GLU A 131 -1.81 11.58 33.40
CA GLU A 131 -3.24 11.28 33.54
C GLU A 131 -3.81 10.52 32.33
N GLU A 132 -3.00 10.31 31.28
CA GLU A 132 -3.43 9.68 30.04
C GLU A 132 -3.02 8.21 29.97
N TRP A 133 -3.88 7.39 29.38
CA TRP A 133 -3.55 6.02 29.02
C TRP A 133 -3.00 5.95 27.60
N ARG A 134 -1.92 5.18 27.45
CA ARG A 134 -1.25 4.91 26.19
C ARG A 134 -1.15 3.41 25.99
N PHE A 135 -1.75 2.91 24.93
CA PHE A 135 -1.72 1.50 24.56
C PHE A 135 -0.87 1.34 23.32
N THR A 136 -0.37 0.14 23.02
CA THR A 136 0.18 -0.10 21.69
C THR A 136 -0.73 -1.02 20.91
N ARG A 137 -0.92 -0.73 19.61
CA ARG A 137 -1.78 -1.56 18.76
C ARG A 137 -1.35 -3.02 18.80
N GLN A 138 -0.05 -3.28 18.70
CA GLN A 138 0.49 -4.63 18.74
C GLN A 138 0.23 -5.34 20.08
N ALA A 139 0.37 -4.65 21.22
CA ALA A 139 0.09 -5.27 22.51
C ALA A 139 -1.39 -5.63 22.70
N ILE A 140 -2.31 -4.79 22.22
CA ILE A 140 -3.75 -5.10 22.25
C ILE A 140 -4.04 -6.34 21.38
N LEU A 141 -3.47 -6.42 20.18
CA LEU A 141 -3.68 -7.56 19.29
C LEU A 141 -3.07 -8.87 19.84
N ASP A 142 -1.90 -8.78 20.46
CA ASP A 142 -1.25 -9.92 21.12
C ASP A 142 -2.10 -10.42 22.30
N TRP A 143 -2.62 -9.51 23.12
CA TRP A 143 -3.55 -9.83 24.20
C TRP A 143 -4.85 -10.49 23.71
N LEU A 144 -5.46 -9.96 22.64
CA LEU A 144 -6.64 -10.59 22.01
C LEU A 144 -6.34 -12.02 21.53
N SER A 145 -5.12 -12.24 21.02
CA SER A 145 -4.69 -13.56 20.56
C SER A 145 -4.40 -14.51 21.72
N ALA A 146 -3.87 -14.01 22.83
CA ALA A 146 -3.57 -14.78 24.04
C ALA A 146 -4.84 -15.17 24.83
N GLY A 147 -5.91 -14.37 24.79
CA GLY A 147 -7.18 -14.67 25.45
C GLY A 147 -8.08 -15.68 24.73
N ASN A 148 -7.68 -16.12 23.52
CA ASN A 148 -8.47 -17.00 22.65
C ASN A 148 -7.88 -18.43 22.54
N GLY A 149 -7.10 -18.86 23.55
CA GLY A 149 -6.43 -20.16 23.63
C GLY A 149 -6.73 -20.92 24.92
#